data_AF-A0A485NDU5-F1
#
_entry.id   AF-A0A485NDU5-F1
#
_cell.length_a   1.000
_cell.length_b   1.000
_cell.length_c   1.000
_cell.angle_alpha   90.00
_cell.angle_beta   90.00
_cell.angle_gamma   90.00
#
_symmetry.space_group_name_H-M   'P 1'
#
loop_
_entity.id
_entity.type
_entity.pdbx_description
1 polymer ?
#
loop_
_entity_poly.entity_id
_entity_poly.type
_entity_poly.pdbx_seq_one_letter_code
_entity_poly.pdbx_strand_id
1 'polypeptide(L)'
;MFAKQRASIIMFVSCSLAIGTISGHARHCPDLCVIWVDAHADINTPLTTSSGNLHGQPVSFLLRELQDKVPQLPGFSWIKPCISSPSIVYIGLRDVDPPEHFILKNYDIQYFSMRDIDRLGIQKVMEQTFDLLIGKRQRPIHLSFDIDAFDPTLAPATGTPVVGGLTYREGMYITEEIHNTGKK
;
A
#
# COMPACT_ATOMS: atom_id res chain seq x y z
N MET A 1 8.12 -10.06 -16.86
CA MET A 1 9.23 -11.02 -16.74
C MET A 1 10.14 -10.53 -15.61
N PHE A 2 9.97 -11.04 -14.39
CA PHE A 2 10.85 -10.71 -13.26
C PHE A 2 12.15 -11.52 -13.42
N ALA A 3 13.08 -11.00 -14.21
CA ALA A 3 14.44 -11.55 -14.29
C ALA A 3 15.20 -11.13 -13.02
N LYS A 4 15.87 -12.10 -12.37
CA LYS A 4 16.70 -11.95 -11.17
C LYS A 4 17.38 -10.56 -11.09
N GLN A 5 17.13 -9.83 -9.99
CA GLN A 5 17.80 -8.59 -9.57
C GLN A 5 17.49 -7.29 -10.34
N ARG A 6 16.30 -7.10 -10.91
CA ARG A 6 15.89 -5.78 -11.44
C ARG A 6 14.81 -5.11 -10.59
N ALA A 7 15.02 -3.82 -10.32
CA ALA A 7 14.11 -2.95 -9.58
C ALA A 7 12.72 -3.02 -10.19
N SER A 8 11.72 -3.36 -9.37
CA SER A 8 10.32 -3.29 -9.79
C SER A 8 9.63 -2.15 -9.05
N ILE A 9 9.92 -0.92 -9.48
CA ILE A 9 9.04 0.22 -9.19
C ILE A 9 7.90 0.11 -10.18
N ILE A 10 6.68 -0.17 -9.70
CA ILE A 10 5.50 -0.22 -10.57
C ILE A 10 4.49 0.79 -10.02
N MET A 11 4.33 1.90 -10.74
CA MET A 11 3.31 2.91 -10.45
C MET A 11 2.01 2.51 -11.18
N PHE A 12 0.87 2.51 -10.48
CA PHE A 12 -0.43 2.13 -11.07
C PHE A 12 -1.39 3.30 -11.10
N VAL A 13 -2.29 3.27 -12.09
CA VAL A 13 -3.44 4.18 -12.22
C VAL A 13 -4.73 3.52 -11.70
N SER A 14 -4.65 2.27 -11.21
CA SER A 14 -5.77 1.58 -10.54
C SER A 14 -5.26 0.60 -9.48
N CYS A 15 -5.66 0.81 -8.23
CA CYS A 15 -5.28 -0.02 -7.08
C CYS A 15 -5.65 -1.50 -7.21
N SER A 16 -6.69 -1.83 -7.98
CA SER A 16 -7.04 -3.23 -8.25
C SER A 16 -5.92 -4.02 -8.94
N LEU A 17 -5.08 -3.36 -9.74
CA LEU A 17 -3.93 -3.99 -10.42
C LEU A 17 -2.84 -4.42 -9.43
N ALA A 18 -2.81 -3.84 -8.23
CA ALA A 18 -1.88 -4.21 -7.17
C ALA A 18 -2.00 -5.70 -6.80
N ILE A 19 -3.20 -6.29 -6.91
CA ILE A 19 -3.42 -7.73 -6.71
C ILE A 19 -2.48 -8.54 -7.62
N GLY A 20 -2.47 -8.22 -8.91
CA GLY A 20 -1.66 -8.94 -9.90
C GLY A 20 -0.16 -8.69 -9.73
N THR A 21 0.22 -7.46 -9.42
CA THR A 21 1.62 -7.05 -9.47
C THR A 21 2.37 -7.42 -8.20
N ILE A 22 1.73 -7.29 -7.03
CA ILE A 22 2.26 -7.82 -5.77
C ILE A 22 2.30 -9.35 -5.84
N SER A 23 1.23 -10.02 -6.31
CA SER A 23 1.23 -11.47 -6.48
C SER A 23 2.34 -11.95 -7.42
N GLY A 24 2.56 -11.26 -8.54
CA GLY A 24 3.61 -11.58 -9.51
C GLY A 24 5.01 -11.36 -8.96
N HIS A 25 5.20 -10.27 -8.21
CA HIS A 25 6.47 -9.94 -7.55
C HIS A 25 6.78 -10.97 -6.45
N ALA A 26 5.80 -11.31 -5.61
CA ALA A 26 5.96 -12.28 -4.52
C ALA A 26 6.32 -13.69 -5.00
N ARG A 27 5.99 -14.07 -6.23
CA ARG A 27 6.42 -15.36 -6.81
C ARG A 27 7.93 -15.50 -6.97
N HIS A 28 8.64 -14.39 -7.15
CA HIS A 28 10.11 -14.37 -7.28
C HIS A 28 10.79 -13.82 -6.02
N CYS A 29 10.07 -12.98 -5.28
CA CYS A 29 10.52 -12.29 -4.08
C CYS A 29 9.49 -12.52 -2.95
N PRO A 30 9.38 -13.75 -2.40
CA PRO A 30 8.34 -14.11 -1.41
C PRO A 30 8.45 -13.35 -0.09
N ASP A 31 9.58 -12.66 0.08
CA ASP A 31 9.93 -11.91 1.26
C ASP A 31 9.83 -10.38 1.08
N LEU A 32 9.22 -9.93 -0.02
CA LEU A 32 9.02 -8.51 -0.27
C LEU A 32 8.24 -7.84 0.86
N CYS A 33 8.44 -6.54 1.01
CA CYS A 33 7.60 -5.65 1.80
C CYS A 33 6.94 -4.61 0.90
N VAL A 34 5.84 -4.04 1.38
CA VAL A 34 5.00 -3.11 0.62
C VAL A 34 4.99 -1.76 1.32
N ILE A 35 5.24 -0.70 0.55
CA ILE A 35 4.91 0.67 0.95
C ILE A 35 3.72 1.07 0.09
N TRP A 36 2.61 1.41 0.74
CA TRP A 36 1.36 1.78 0.09
C TRP A 36 1.12 3.27 0.32
N VAL A 37 1.29 4.08 -0.73
CA VAL A 37 1.14 5.54 -0.67
C VAL A 37 -0.19 5.90 -1.31
N ASP A 38 -1.15 6.33 -0.48
CA ASP A 38 -2.56 6.42 -0.87
C ASP A 38 -3.35 7.27 0.14
N ALA A 39 -4.45 7.88 -0.30
CA ALA A 39 -5.43 8.50 0.59
C ALA A 39 -6.28 7.47 1.35
N HIS A 40 -6.45 6.29 0.77
CA HIS A 40 -7.33 5.20 1.20
C HIS A 40 -6.52 3.98 1.65
N ALA A 41 -7.17 3.09 2.43
CA ALA A 41 -6.52 1.88 2.91
C ALA A 41 -6.66 0.69 1.94
N ASP A 42 -7.63 0.72 1.03
CA ASP A 42 -7.83 -0.29 -0.01
C ASP A 42 -7.86 -1.74 0.51
N ILE A 43 -8.41 -1.90 1.72
CA ILE A 43 -8.38 -3.13 2.50
C ILE A 43 -9.79 -3.62 2.86
N ASN A 44 -10.83 -3.00 2.30
CA ASN A 44 -12.16 -3.58 2.37
C ASN A 44 -12.15 -5.01 1.82
N THR A 45 -12.86 -5.89 2.51
CA THR A 45 -13.19 -7.22 1.96
C THR A 45 -14.41 -7.08 1.04
N PRO A 46 -14.68 -8.08 0.18
CA PRO A 46 -15.93 -8.15 -0.58
C PRO A 46 -17.21 -8.12 0.29
N LEU A 47 -17.09 -8.41 1.58
CA LEU A 47 -18.20 -8.39 2.54
C LEU A 47 -18.36 -7.06 3.27
N THR A 48 -17.31 -6.24 3.34
CA THR A 48 -17.32 -4.97 4.09
C THR A 48 -17.48 -3.74 3.21
N THR A 49 -17.12 -3.84 1.92
CA THR A 49 -17.27 -2.75 0.95
C THR A 49 -18.74 -2.30 0.84
N SER A 50 -18.96 -0.99 0.84
CA SER A 50 -20.28 -0.38 0.60
C SER A 50 -20.55 -0.12 -0.88
N SER A 51 -19.50 0.10 -1.68
CA SER A 51 -19.60 0.41 -3.11
C SER A 51 -19.58 -0.81 -4.01
N GLY A 52 -19.00 -1.92 -3.55
CA GLY A 52 -18.74 -3.11 -4.37
C GLY A 52 -17.56 -2.94 -5.35
N ASN A 53 -16.93 -1.76 -5.40
CA ASN A 53 -15.82 -1.51 -6.29
C ASN A 53 -14.55 -2.23 -5.82
N LEU A 54 -13.92 -3.00 -6.70
CA LEU A 54 -12.74 -3.81 -6.38
C LEU A 54 -11.45 -2.99 -6.18
N HIS A 55 -11.41 -1.72 -6.59
CA HIS A 55 -10.23 -0.88 -6.40
C HIS A 55 -9.94 -0.62 -4.92
N GLY A 56 -10.96 -0.58 -4.06
CA GLY A 56 -10.82 -0.41 -2.60
C GLY A 56 -10.66 -1.71 -1.82
N GLN A 57 -10.42 -2.84 -2.51
CA GLN A 57 -10.30 -4.16 -1.90
C GLN A 57 -8.94 -4.89 -2.08
N PRO A 58 -7.94 -4.41 -2.85
CA PRO A 58 -6.81 -5.23 -3.28
C PRO A 58 -6.00 -5.79 -2.11
N VAL A 59 -5.82 -5.04 -1.02
CA VAL A 59 -4.99 -5.52 0.10
C VAL A 59 -5.67 -6.66 0.84
N SER A 60 -7.00 -6.69 0.90
CA SER A 60 -7.74 -7.79 1.54
C SER A 60 -7.44 -9.14 0.88
N PHE A 61 -7.31 -9.17 -0.45
CA PHE A 61 -6.97 -10.38 -1.21
C PHE A 61 -5.51 -10.83 -1.04
N LEU A 62 -4.62 -9.91 -0.65
CA LEU A 62 -3.18 -10.14 -0.56
C LEU A 62 -2.71 -10.49 0.84
N LEU A 63 -3.44 -10.07 1.87
CA LEU A 63 -3.08 -10.22 3.28
C LEU A 63 -3.43 -11.63 3.80
N ARG A 64 -2.44 -12.35 4.34
CA ARG A 64 -2.62 -13.73 4.83
C ARG A 64 -3.61 -13.81 6.00
N GLU A 65 -3.61 -12.80 6.86
CA GLU A 65 -4.43 -12.73 8.06
C GLU A 65 -5.92 -12.49 7.78
N LEU A 66 -6.27 -12.12 6.54
CA LEU A 66 -7.65 -11.94 6.07
C LEU A 66 -8.16 -13.11 5.21
N GLN A 67 -7.37 -14.16 5.03
CA GLN A 67 -7.70 -15.27 4.12
C GLN A 67 -9.06 -15.94 4.45
N ASP A 68 -9.42 -16.04 5.72
CA ASP A 68 -10.70 -16.61 6.18
C ASP A 68 -11.87 -15.61 6.15
N LYS A 69 -11.59 -14.32 5.95
CA LYS A 69 -12.58 -13.23 5.87
C LYS A 69 -12.96 -12.85 4.44
N VAL A 70 -12.14 -13.24 3.46
CA VAL A 70 -12.37 -12.94 2.05
C VAL A 70 -13.04 -14.13 1.35
N PRO A 71 -14.29 -13.97 0.86
CA PRO A 71 -14.96 -15.04 0.12
C PRO A 71 -14.28 -15.32 -1.22
N GLN A 72 -14.42 -16.56 -1.70
CA GLN A 72 -13.94 -16.92 -3.03
C GLN A 72 -14.85 -16.30 -4.10
N LEU A 73 -14.29 -15.40 -4.92
CA LEU A 73 -14.99 -14.77 -6.03
C LEU A 73 -14.66 -15.45 -7.37
N PRO A 74 -15.61 -15.50 -8.33
CA PRO A 74 -15.33 -15.97 -9.69
C PRO A 74 -14.17 -15.18 -10.31
N GLY A 75 -13.16 -15.89 -10.84
CA GLY A 75 -11.97 -15.29 -11.44
C GLY A 75 -10.83 -14.94 -10.47
N PHE A 76 -11.01 -15.15 -9.16
CA PHE A 76 -10.02 -14.80 -8.11
C PHE A 76 -9.34 -16.04 -7.49
N SER A 77 -9.71 -17.26 -7.90
CA SER A 77 -9.19 -18.52 -7.33
C SER A 77 -7.68 -18.75 -7.52
N TRP A 78 -7.04 -18.01 -8.43
CA TRP A 78 -5.59 -18.06 -8.65
C TRP A 78 -4.79 -17.25 -7.63
N ILE A 79 -5.46 -16.35 -6.89
CA ILE A 79 -4.82 -15.48 -5.90
C ILE A 79 -4.47 -16.30 -4.67
N LYS A 80 -3.23 -16.14 -4.21
CA LYS A 80 -2.75 -16.72 -2.96
C LYS A 80 -2.24 -15.57 -2.10
N PRO A 81 -2.81 -15.33 -0.90
CA PRO A 81 -2.32 -14.29 -0.01
C PRO A 81 -0.81 -14.41 0.20
N CYS A 82 -0.09 -13.32 -0.06
CA CYS A 82 1.35 -13.35 -0.24
C CYS A 82 2.10 -12.39 0.69
N ILE A 83 1.42 -11.47 1.36
CA ILE A 83 1.99 -10.56 2.37
C ILE A 83 1.35 -10.78 3.74
N SER A 84 2.06 -10.43 4.80
CA SER A 84 1.58 -10.44 6.18
C SER A 84 1.41 -9.00 6.70
N SER A 85 0.65 -8.80 7.78
CA SER A 85 0.41 -7.45 8.34
C SER A 85 1.68 -6.66 8.66
N PRO A 86 2.77 -7.22 9.22
CA PRO A 86 4.01 -6.48 9.45
C PRO A 86 4.84 -6.23 8.18
N SER A 87 4.40 -6.70 7.01
CA SER A 87 5.10 -6.54 5.74
C SER A 87 4.55 -5.41 4.88
N ILE A 88 3.59 -4.63 5.38
CA ILE A 88 3.00 -3.48 4.69
C ILE A 88 2.98 -2.27 5.63
N VAL A 89 3.29 -1.10 5.08
CA VAL A 89 3.13 0.20 5.74
C VAL A 89 2.37 1.15 4.81
N TYR A 90 1.33 1.80 5.32
CA TYR A 90 0.62 2.86 4.61
C TYR A 90 1.18 4.26 4.90
N ILE A 91 1.15 5.14 3.91
CA ILE A 91 1.53 6.55 4.04
C ILE A 91 0.51 7.42 3.29
N GLY A 92 -0.08 8.40 3.97
CA GLY A 92 -0.98 9.38 3.36
C GLY A 92 -2.47 9.20 3.68
N LEU A 93 -2.81 8.21 4.52
CA LEU A 93 -4.20 7.87 4.85
C LEU A 93 -4.96 9.09 5.40
N ARG A 94 -6.14 9.33 4.83
CA ARG A 94 -7.04 10.41 5.26
C ARG A 94 -8.52 10.19 4.94
N ASP A 95 -8.85 9.16 4.16
CA ASP A 95 -10.22 8.70 3.97
C ASP A 95 -10.25 7.17 4.13
N VAL A 96 -10.66 6.72 5.32
CA VAL A 96 -10.58 5.30 5.70
C VAL A 96 -11.94 4.89 6.23
N ASP A 97 -12.54 3.88 5.62
CA ASP A 97 -13.85 3.39 6.03
C ASP A 97 -13.80 2.79 7.45
N PRO A 98 -14.89 2.82 8.24
CA PRO A 98 -14.90 2.21 9.56
C PRO A 98 -14.47 0.72 9.61
N PRO A 99 -14.90 -0.15 8.68
CA PRO A 99 -14.41 -1.53 8.62
C PRO A 99 -12.91 -1.64 8.30
N GLU A 100 -12.38 -0.76 7.45
CA GLU A 100 -10.94 -0.73 7.14
C GLU A 100 -10.14 -0.30 8.36
N HIS A 101 -10.58 0.74 9.06
CA HIS A 101 -9.96 1.17 10.31
C HIS A 101 -9.99 0.05 11.36
N PHE A 102 -11.09 -0.71 11.44
CA PHE A 102 -11.16 -1.89 12.30
C PHE A 102 -10.10 -2.94 11.92
N ILE A 103 -9.95 -3.25 10.63
CA ILE A 103 -8.93 -4.20 10.14
C ILE A 103 -7.52 -3.69 10.48
N LEU A 104 -7.21 -2.42 10.19
CA LEU A 104 -5.91 -1.82 10.48
C LEU A 104 -5.53 -1.98 11.96
N LYS A 105 -6.48 -1.74 12.87
CA LYS A 105 -6.27 -1.88 14.31
C LYS A 105 -6.21 -3.34 14.76
N ASN A 106 -7.10 -4.20 14.27
CA ASN A 106 -7.20 -5.58 14.72
C ASN A 106 -5.99 -6.44 14.33
N TYR A 107 -5.33 -6.10 13.23
CA TYR A 107 -4.16 -6.84 12.71
C TYR A 107 -2.83 -6.10 12.90
N ASP A 108 -2.83 -5.02 13.70
CA ASP A 108 -1.65 -4.19 13.99
C ASP A 108 -0.91 -3.72 12.73
N ILE A 109 -1.66 -3.39 11.67
CA ILE A 109 -1.09 -2.90 10.42
C ILE A 109 -0.58 -1.48 10.64
N GLN A 110 0.67 -1.24 10.26
CA GLN A 110 1.33 0.03 10.48
C GLN A 110 0.92 1.04 9.40
N TYR A 111 0.63 2.27 9.80
CA TYR A 111 0.24 3.34 8.90
C TYR A 111 0.67 4.71 9.43
N PHE A 112 0.88 5.63 8.51
CA PHE A 112 1.07 7.05 8.76
C PHE A 112 -0.02 7.83 8.04
N SER A 113 -1.01 8.29 8.80
CA SER A 113 -2.04 9.18 8.27
C SER A 113 -1.46 10.56 7.97
N MET A 114 -2.19 11.41 7.22
CA MET A 114 -1.76 12.80 7.02
C MET A 114 -1.50 13.53 8.34
N ARG A 115 -2.26 13.23 9.41
CA ARG A 115 -2.02 13.78 10.75
C ARG A 115 -0.69 13.34 11.35
N ASP A 116 -0.25 12.12 11.08
CA ASP A 116 1.06 11.63 11.54
C ASP A 116 2.18 12.32 10.76
N ILE A 117 1.97 12.57 9.47
CA ILE A 117 2.89 13.33 8.61
C ILE A 117 3.00 14.78 9.11
N ASP A 118 1.88 15.44 9.41
CA ASP A 118 1.85 16.80 9.98
C ASP A 118 2.65 16.89 11.28
N ARG A 119 2.56 15.85 12.13
CA ARG A 119 3.20 15.83 13.45
C ARG A 119 4.70 15.51 13.37
N LEU A 120 5.08 14.56 12.52
CA LEU A 120 6.42 13.98 12.48
C LEU A 120 7.31 14.59 11.39
N GLY A 121 6.71 15.13 10.34
CA GLY A 121 7.37 15.45 9.08
C GLY A 121 7.68 14.19 8.25
N ILE A 122 7.66 14.34 6.91
CA ILE A 122 7.82 13.20 5.99
C ILE A 122 9.16 12.47 6.17
N GLN A 123 10.23 13.18 6.54
CA GLN A 123 11.52 12.56 6.85
C GLN A 123 11.39 11.49 7.93
N LYS A 124 10.76 11.83 9.06
CA LYS A 124 10.67 10.91 10.18
C LYS A 124 9.76 9.73 9.88
N VAL A 125 8.72 9.95 9.07
CA VAL A 125 7.84 8.91 8.56
C VAL A 125 8.61 7.90 7.72
N MET A 126 9.49 8.34 6.82
CA MET A 126 10.32 7.44 6.01
C MET A 126 11.31 6.65 6.85
N GLU A 127 12.00 7.30 7.81
CA GLU A 127 12.89 6.62 8.76
C GLU A 127 12.17 5.48 9.48
N GLN A 128 11.00 5.76 10.08
CA GLN A 128 10.23 4.76 10.81
C GLN A 128 9.67 3.65 9.89
N THR A 129 9.26 4.01 8.67
CA THR A 129 8.80 3.03 7.67
C THR A 129 9.90 2.01 7.35
N PHE A 130 11.14 2.46 7.17
CA PHE A 130 12.27 1.57 6.91
C PHE A 130 12.67 0.76 8.13
N ASP A 131 12.65 1.33 9.34
CA ASP A 131 12.91 0.58 10.57
C ASP A 131 11.93 -0.60 10.73
N LEU A 132 10.65 -0.37 10.43
CA LEU A 132 9.59 -1.39 10.48
C LEU A 132 9.79 -2.48 9.42
N LEU A 133 10.08 -2.10 8.17
CA LEU A 133 10.07 -3.03 7.04
C LEU A 133 11.41 -3.75 6.85
N ILE A 134 12.53 -3.03 6.96
CA ILE A 134 13.88 -3.49 6.60
C ILE A 134 14.93 -3.30 7.70
N GLY A 135 14.57 -2.76 8.87
CA GLY A 135 15.51 -2.51 9.97
C GLY A 135 16.17 -3.79 10.54
N LYS A 136 15.46 -4.92 10.51
CA LYS A 136 15.98 -6.22 10.99
C LYS A 136 16.76 -7.00 9.94
N ARG A 137 16.40 -6.83 8.67
CA ARG A 137 17.00 -7.55 7.53
C ARG A 137 16.61 -6.92 6.21
N GLN A 138 17.47 -7.11 5.22
CA GLN A 138 17.28 -6.57 3.89
C GLN A 138 16.22 -7.35 3.11
N ARG A 139 15.23 -6.65 2.56
CA ARG A 139 14.10 -7.21 1.83
C ARG A 139 13.81 -6.38 0.56
N PRO A 140 13.29 -7.00 -0.52
CA PRO A 140 12.78 -6.24 -1.66
C PRO A 140 11.61 -5.34 -1.24
N ILE A 141 11.57 -4.12 -1.79
CA ILE A 141 10.47 -3.16 -1.55
C ILE A 141 9.59 -3.13 -2.80
N HIS A 142 8.28 -3.26 -2.60
CA HIS A 142 7.28 -2.98 -3.61
C HIS A 142 6.57 -1.69 -3.23
N LEU A 143 6.75 -0.64 -4.04
CA LEU A 143 6.03 0.61 -3.89
C LEU A 143 4.73 0.52 -4.70
N SER A 144 3.59 0.59 -4.02
CA SER A 144 2.29 0.88 -4.64
C SER A 144 1.96 2.33 -4.33
N PHE A 145 1.79 3.15 -5.38
CA PHE A 145 1.57 4.58 -5.24
C PHE A 145 0.31 4.95 -6.00
N ASP A 146 -0.76 5.32 -5.30
CA ASP A 146 -1.94 5.94 -5.90
C ASP A 146 -1.70 7.46 -6.03
N ILE A 147 -2.08 8.00 -7.17
CA ILE A 147 -1.94 9.43 -7.45
C ILE A 147 -2.82 10.29 -6.53
N ASP A 148 -3.92 9.74 -6.01
CA ASP A 148 -4.79 10.45 -5.07
C ASP A 148 -4.19 10.59 -3.67
N ALA A 149 -3.02 10.00 -3.40
CA ALA A 149 -2.24 10.31 -2.21
C ALA A 149 -1.85 11.80 -2.17
N PHE A 150 -1.59 12.41 -3.33
CA PHE A 150 -1.34 13.84 -3.45
C PHE A 150 -2.60 14.66 -3.22
N ASP A 151 -2.41 15.90 -2.76
CA ASP A 151 -3.51 16.84 -2.68
C ASP A 151 -4.15 17.08 -4.08
N PRO A 152 -5.49 17.17 -4.19
CA PRO A 152 -6.17 17.37 -5.46
C PRO A 152 -5.77 18.64 -6.22
N THR A 153 -5.18 19.65 -5.55
CA THR A 153 -4.60 20.81 -6.23
C THR A 153 -3.40 20.46 -7.12
N LEU A 154 -2.73 19.34 -6.84
CA LEU A 154 -1.61 18.81 -7.61
C LEU A 154 -2.04 17.69 -8.57
N ALA A 155 -2.95 16.83 -8.12
CA ALA A 155 -3.43 15.67 -8.89
C ALA A 155 -4.97 15.66 -9.01
N PRO A 156 -5.57 16.63 -9.75
CA PRO A 156 -7.03 16.72 -9.85
C PRO A 156 -7.66 15.61 -10.69
N ALA A 157 -6.89 14.97 -11.58
CA ALA A 157 -7.37 13.96 -12.51
C ALA A 157 -7.31 12.54 -11.90
N THR A 158 -8.06 12.33 -10.81
CA THR A 158 -8.22 11.02 -10.14
C THR A 158 -9.69 10.71 -9.85
N GLY A 159 -10.03 9.43 -9.66
CA GLY A 159 -11.40 8.97 -9.44
C GLY A 159 -11.96 9.31 -8.05
N THR A 160 -11.08 9.43 -7.05
CA THR A 160 -11.41 9.55 -5.62
C THR A 160 -10.59 10.66 -4.95
N PRO A 161 -10.71 11.94 -5.38
CA PRO A 161 -9.89 13.02 -4.82
C PRO A 161 -10.28 13.33 -3.37
N VAL A 162 -9.30 13.32 -2.46
CA VAL A 162 -9.47 13.71 -1.05
C VAL A 162 -8.55 14.86 -0.69
N VAL A 163 -9.12 15.98 -0.22
CA VAL A 163 -8.37 17.20 0.16
C VAL A 163 -7.41 16.98 1.33
N GLY A 164 -6.37 17.81 1.44
CA GLY A 164 -5.38 17.75 2.51
C GLY A 164 -4.39 16.61 2.32
N GLY A 165 -4.00 16.35 1.07
CA GLY A 165 -3.08 15.28 0.71
C GLY A 165 -1.61 15.67 0.77
N LEU A 166 -0.75 14.76 0.31
CA LEU A 166 0.68 15.00 0.21
C LEU A 166 0.98 16.19 -0.69
N THR A 167 1.98 16.97 -0.30
CA THR A 167 2.58 17.97 -1.19
C THR A 167 3.47 17.29 -2.23
N TYR A 168 3.76 18.00 -3.33
CA TYR A 168 4.68 17.53 -4.36
C TYR A 168 6.05 17.13 -3.78
N ARG A 169 6.56 17.95 -2.84
CA ARG A 169 7.86 17.72 -2.21
C ARG A 169 7.88 16.47 -1.36
N GLU A 170 6.80 16.17 -0.65
CA GLU A 170 6.71 14.96 0.18
C GLU A 170 6.65 13.70 -0.69
N GLY A 171 5.86 13.71 -1.77
CA GLY A 171 5.84 12.58 -2.69
C GLY A 171 7.18 12.34 -3.38
N MET A 172 7.89 13.41 -3.77
CA MET A 172 9.26 13.30 -4.27
C MET A 172 10.20 12.74 -3.21
N TYR A 173 10.13 13.25 -1.97
CA TYR A 173 10.95 12.77 -0.86
C TYR A 173 10.75 11.28 -0.58
N ILE A 174 9.51 10.79 -0.60
CA ILE A 174 9.20 9.36 -0.45
C ILE A 174 9.94 8.53 -1.52
N THR A 175 9.88 8.95 -2.79
CA THR A 175 10.48 8.19 -3.90
C THR A 175 12.01 8.27 -3.92
N GLU A 176 12.59 9.43 -3.56
CA GLU A 176 14.03 9.61 -3.35
C GLU A 176 14.56 8.70 -2.23
N GLU A 177 13.87 8.64 -1.10
CA GLU A 177 14.28 7.81 0.04
C GLU A 177 14.19 6.32 -0.28
N ILE A 178 13.12 5.89 -0.98
CA ILE A 178 13.01 4.50 -1.46
C ILE A 178 14.16 4.17 -2.42
N HIS A 179 14.51 5.09 -3.34
CA HIS A 179 15.67 4.92 -4.23
C HIS A 179 16.98 4.77 -3.44
N ASN A 180 17.19 5.60 -2.42
CA ASN A 180 18.40 5.62 -1.58
C ASN A 180 18.62 4.31 -0.82
N THR A 181 17.56 3.52 -0.54
CA THR A 181 17.73 2.19 0.05
C THR A 181 18.55 1.24 -0.82
N GLY A 182 18.64 1.49 -2.13
CA GLY A 182 19.26 0.61 -3.11
C GLY A 182 18.55 -0.75 -3.23
N LYS A 183 17.37 -0.90 -2.60
CA LYS A 183 16.56 -2.11 -2.65
C LYS A 183 15.77 -2.10 -3.94
N LYS A 184 16.09 -3.08 -4.77
CA LYS A 184 15.55 -3.30 -6.11
C LYS A 184 14.78 -4.61 -6.12
#